data_AF-A0A7X3D6D1-F1
#
_entry.id   AF-A0A7X3D6D1-F1
#
_cell.length_a   1.000
_cell.length_b   1.000
_cell.length_c   1.000
_cell.angle_alpha   90.00
_cell.angle_beta   90.00
_cell.angle_gamma   90.00
#
_symmetry.space_group_name_H-M   'P 1'
#
loop_
_entity.id
_entity.type
_entity.pdbx_description
1 polymer ?
#
loop_
_entity_poly.entity_id
_entity_poly.type
_entity_poly.pdbx_seq_one_letter_code
_entity_poly.pdbx_strand_id
1 'polypeptide(L)'
;MGFDVVLYSRNKEQIGFFEIPEAVHEAIFQSNTYWRSYVLLRKMNDYYATNVKFTAEEIAVLAKELQSMKLFIAARFHVEIDQIILRMSEPSVALAHIAGD
;
A
#
# COMPACT_ATOMS: atom_id res chain seq x y z
N MET A 1 3.15 -2.31 14.07
CA MET A 1 2.27 -3.35 13.53
C MET A 1 2.27 -3.25 12.01
N GLY A 2 2.00 -4.33 11.28
CA GLY A 2 1.97 -4.34 9.81
C GLY A 2 0.64 -3.84 9.24
N PHE A 3 0.45 -4.02 7.93
CA PHE A 3 -0.88 -3.87 7.31
C PHE A 3 -1.33 -5.17 6.65
N ASP A 4 -2.60 -5.51 6.83
CA ASP A 4 -3.28 -6.52 6.06
C ASP A 4 -3.90 -5.92 4.80
N VAL A 5 -3.66 -6.54 3.64
CA VAL A 5 -4.21 -6.12 2.36
C VAL A 5 -5.04 -7.24 1.75
N VAL A 6 -6.33 -6.95 1.54
CA VAL A 6 -7.27 -7.83 0.83
C VAL A 6 -7.56 -7.24 -0.55
N LEU A 7 -7.42 -8.06 -1.59
CA LEU A 7 -7.66 -7.67 -2.98
C LEU A 7 -8.98 -8.25 -3.47
N TYR A 8 -9.76 -7.43 -4.17
CA TYR A 8 -11.06 -7.80 -4.71
C TYR A 8 -11.13 -7.59 -6.23
N SER A 9 -11.83 -8.49 -6.91
CA SER A 9 -12.18 -8.36 -8.32
C SER A 9 -13.33 -7.37 -8.53
N ARG A 10 -13.63 -7.06 -9.80
CA ARG A 10 -14.80 -6.25 -10.17
C ARG A 10 -16.13 -6.85 -9.69
N ASN A 11 -16.18 -8.17 -9.53
CA ASN A 11 -17.36 -8.89 -9.02
C ASN A 11 -17.44 -8.90 -7.48
N LYS A 12 -16.56 -8.17 -6.80
CA LYS A 12 -16.42 -8.14 -5.33
C LYS A 12 -15.98 -9.48 -4.72
N GLU A 13 -15.43 -10.37 -5.53
CA GLU A 13 -14.81 -11.61 -5.05
C GLU A 13 -13.42 -11.31 -4.52
N GLN A 14 -13.05 -11.88 -3.38
CA GLN A 14 -11.68 -11.81 -2.88
C GLN A 14 -10.78 -12.65 -3.80
N ILE A 15 -9.75 -12.03 -4.35
CA ILE A 15 -8.80 -12.67 -5.29
C ILE A 15 -7.38 -12.72 -4.76
N GLY A 16 -7.10 -12.06 -3.63
CA GLY A 16 -5.78 -12.05 -3.03
C GLY A 16 -5.79 -11.53 -1.60
N PHE A 17 -4.76 -11.93 -0.87
CA PHE A 17 -4.47 -11.44 0.47
C PHE A 17 -2.95 -11.42 0.67
N PHE A 18 -2.44 -10.37 1.30
CA PHE A 18 -1.04 -10.30 1.72
C PHE A 18 -0.85 -9.29 2.85
N GLU A 19 0.23 -9.47 3.60
CA GLU A 19 0.65 -8.55 4.64
C GLU A 19 1.76 -7.63 4.12
N ILE A 20 1.70 -6.33 4.46
CA ILE A 20 2.81 -5.40 4.41
C ILE A 20 3.55 -5.50 5.75
N PRO A 21 4.79 -6.03 5.77
CA PRO A 21 5.51 -6.24 7.01
C PRO A 21 5.71 -4.95 7.80
N GLU A 22 5.70 -5.04 9.13
CA GLU A 22 5.94 -3.91 10.04
C GLU A 22 7.21 -3.13 9.67
N ALA A 23 8.30 -3.81 9.32
CA ALA A 23 9.55 -3.15 8.94
C ALA A 23 9.41 -2.28 7.67
N VAL A 24 8.57 -2.67 6.72
CA VAL A 24 8.27 -1.88 5.51
C VAL A 24 7.37 -0.70 5.87
N HIS A 25 6.38 -0.94 6.72
CA HIS A 25 5.52 0.11 7.27
C HIS A 25 6.35 1.20 7.99
N GLU A 26 7.23 0.82 8.91
CA GLU A 26 8.13 1.74 9.61
C GLU A 26 9.05 2.50 8.64
N ALA A 27 9.57 1.80 7.63
CA ALA A 27 10.40 2.43 6.61
C ALA A 27 9.62 3.52 5.86
N ILE A 28 8.35 3.31 5.52
CA ILE A 28 7.55 4.30 4.79
C ILE A 28 7.12 5.45 5.71
N PHE A 29 6.62 5.15 6.91
CA PHE A 29 5.86 6.12 7.71
C PHE A 29 6.57 6.68 8.95
N GLN A 30 7.56 5.97 9.49
CA GLN A 30 8.26 6.39 10.72
C GLN A 30 9.67 6.90 10.45
N SER A 31 10.34 6.40 9.41
CA SER A 31 11.74 6.76 9.13
C SER A 31 11.92 8.17 8.52
N ASN A 32 10.85 8.74 7.96
CA ASN A 32 10.86 10.03 7.28
C ASN A 32 9.45 10.66 7.29
N THR A 33 9.30 11.86 6.72
CA THR A 33 8.02 12.58 6.62
C THR A 33 7.56 12.87 5.20
N TYR A 34 8.31 12.43 4.17
CA TYR A 34 8.00 12.70 2.76
C TYR A 34 6.69 12.07 2.32
N TRP A 35 6.28 10.96 2.95
CA TRP A 35 4.97 10.34 2.78
C TRP A 35 3.80 11.31 2.99
N ARG A 36 3.98 12.39 3.78
CA ARG A 36 2.94 13.41 4.04
C ARG A 36 2.63 14.28 2.81
N SER A 37 3.53 14.32 1.82
CA SER A 37 3.29 15.04 0.56
C SER A 37 2.47 14.21 -0.44
N TYR A 38 2.37 12.91 -0.22
CA TYR A 38 1.65 11.96 -1.05
C TYR A 38 0.22 11.78 -0.53
N VAL A 39 -0.76 11.85 -1.41
CA VAL A 39 -2.18 11.92 -1.03
C VAL A 39 -2.66 10.56 -0.55
N LEU A 40 -2.31 9.49 -1.26
CA LEU A 40 -2.80 8.15 -0.91
C LEU A 40 -1.96 7.47 0.16
N LEU A 41 -0.66 7.76 0.25
CA LEU A 41 0.13 7.35 1.41
C LEU A 41 -0.37 8.01 2.70
N ARG A 42 -0.76 9.29 2.67
CA ARG A 42 -1.46 9.92 3.81
C ARG A 42 -2.76 9.19 4.13
N LYS A 43 -3.58 8.90 3.12
CA LYS A 43 -4.82 8.13 3.28
C LYS A 43 -4.56 6.72 3.83
N MET A 44 -3.43 6.10 3.52
CA MET A 44 -3.05 4.80 4.08
C MET A 44 -2.63 4.92 5.55
N ASN A 45 -1.90 5.97 5.92
CA ASN A 45 -1.40 6.18 7.29
C ASN A 45 -2.45 6.74 8.26
N ASP A 46 -3.17 7.80 7.88
CA ASP A 46 -4.15 8.49 8.75
C ASP A 46 -5.28 7.55 9.21
N TYR A 47 -5.50 6.48 8.45
CA TYR A 47 -6.56 5.53 8.65
C TYR A 47 -6.09 4.22 9.31
N TYR A 48 -4.97 4.25 10.03
CA TYR A 48 -4.63 3.19 11.00
C TYR A 48 -5.80 2.85 11.96
N ALA A 49 -6.78 3.75 12.09
CA ALA A 49 -7.99 3.55 12.88
C ALA A 49 -9.22 3.03 12.08
N THR A 50 -9.20 2.98 10.74
CA THR A 50 -10.38 2.62 9.92
C THR A 50 -10.01 1.98 8.58
N ASN A 51 -10.39 0.72 8.41
CA ASN A 51 -10.52 -0.02 7.15
C ASN A 51 -10.59 0.85 5.88
N VAL A 52 -9.47 1.02 5.17
CA VAL A 52 -9.41 1.84 3.95
C VAL A 52 -9.68 0.99 2.73
N LYS A 53 -10.46 1.53 1.78
CA LYS A 53 -10.62 0.94 0.46
C LYS A 53 -10.05 1.89 -0.60
N PHE A 54 -9.29 1.33 -1.53
CA PHE A 54 -8.74 2.00 -2.69
C PHE A 54 -9.39 1.44 -3.95
N THR A 55 -9.90 2.30 -4.84
CA THR A 55 -10.36 1.90 -6.18
C THR A 55 -9.17 1.58 -7.09
N ALA A 56 -9.42 1.00 -8.27
CA ALA A 56 -8.38 0.74 -9.27
C ALA A 56 -7.57 2.00 -9.64
N GLU A 57 -8.23 3.15 -9.78
CA GLU A 57 -7.58 4.43 -10.07
C GLU A 57 -6.70 4.88 -8.91
N GLU A 58 -7.20 4.75 -7.68
CA GLU A 58 -6.43 5.07 -6.48
C GLU A 58 -5.24 4.10 -6.29
N ILE A 59 -5.42 2.81 -6.58
CA ILE A 59 -4.32 1.83 -6.56
C ILE A 59 -3.20 2.24 -7.52
N ALA A 60 -3.53 2.67 -8.73
CA ALA A 60 -2.55 3.11 -9.71
C ALA A 60 -1.78 4.36 -9.26
N VAL A 61 -2.44 5.27 -8.52
CA VAL A 61 -1.78 6.44 -7.91
C VAL A 61 -0.91 5.99 -6.73
N LEU A 62 -1.42 5.14 -5.84
CA LEU A 62 -0.70 4.64 -4.67
C LEU A 62 0.57 3.88 -5.08
N ALA A 63 0.51 3.09 -6.15
CA ALA A 63 1.67 2.42 -6.73
C ALA A 63 2.77 3.41 -7.15
N LYS A 64 2.40 4.54 -7.76
CA LYS A 64 3.38 5.59 -8.13
C LYS A 64 3.96 6.30 -6.92
N GLU A 65 3.15 6.54 -5.89
CA GLU A 65 3.60 7.14 -4.64
C GLU A 65 4.57 6.21 -3.91
N LEU A 66 4.25 4.92 -3.80
CA LEU A 66 5.14 3.88 -3.25
C LEU A 66 6.46 3.79 -4.04
N GLN A 67 6.40 3.81 -5.37
CA GLN A 67 7.59 3.81 -6.21
C GLN A 67 8.47 5.04 -5.94
N SER A 68 7.87 6.21 -5.77
CA SER A 68 8.58 7.45 -5.48
C SER A 68 9.21 7.43 -4.07
N MET A 69 8.56 6.78 -3.11
CA MET A 69 9.09 6.64 -1.74
C MET A 69 10.38 5.84 -1.64
N LYS A 70 10.71 5.01 -2.64
CA LYS A 70 11.99 4.29 -2.70
C LYS A 70 13.20 5.21 -2.62
N LEU A 71 13.07 6.47 -3.06
CA LEU A 71 14.14 7.48 -2.99
C LEU A 71 14.46 7.90 -1.55
N PHE A 72 13.54 7.70 -0.61
CA PHE A 72 13.63 8.19 0.77
C PHE A 72 13.80 7.08 1.81
N ILE A 73 13.87 5.82 1.38
CA ILE A 73 14.02 4.66 2.27
C ILE A 73 15.20 3.77 1.85
N ALA A 74 15.66 2.92 2.77
CA ALA A 74 16.79 2.04 2.52
C ALA A 74 16.51 1.04 1.38
N ALA A 75 17.52 0.83 0.53
CA ALA A 75 17.45 -0.06 -0.65
C ALA A 75 17.01 -1.49 -0.32
N ARG A 76 17.26 -1.96 0.91
CA ARG A 76 16.83 -3.29 1.37
C ARG A 76 15.31 -3.52 1.33
N PHE A 77 14.49 -2.46 1.30
CA PHE A 77 13.02 -2.54 1.25
C PHE A 77 12.46 -2.38 -0.18
N HIS A 78 13.33 -2.14 -1.16
CA HIS A 78 12.89 -1.81 -2.51
C HIS A 78 12.21 -2.99 -3.20
N VAL A 79 12.67 -4.21 -2.95
CA VAL A 79 12.10 -5.44 -3.51
C VAL A 79 10.70 -5.68 -2.95
N GLU A 80 10.50 -5.51 -1.65
CA GLU A 80 9.20 -5.64 -1.00
C GLU A 80 8.21 -4.61 -1.53
N ILE A 81 8.64 -3.36 -1.72
CA ILE A 81 7.80 -2.33 -2.37
C ILE A 81 7.40 -2.75 -3.78
N ASP A 82 8.34 -3.24 -4.59
CA ASP A 82 8.06 -3.67 -5.96
C ASP A 82 7.05 -4.84 -5.97
N GLN A 83 7.14 -5.77 -5.01
CA GLN A 83 6.19 -6.87 -4.87
C GLN A 83 4.80 -6.40 -4.45
N ILE A 84 4.70 -5.44 -3.52
CA ILE A 84 3.42 -4.83 -3.13
C ILE A 84 2.77 -4.16 -4.34
N ILE A 85 3.53 -3.34 -5.06
CA ILE A 85 3.06 -2.66 -6.28
C ILE A 85 2.58 -3.67 -7.32
N LEU A 86 3.36 -4.73 -7.58
CA LEU A 86 3.01 -5.76 -8.56
C LEU A 86 1.68 -6.42 -8.22
N ARG A 87 1.50 -6.89 -6.97
CA ARG A 87 0.27 -7.56 -6.53
C ARG A 87 -0.96 -6.67 -6.60
N MET A 88 -0.82 -5.40 -6.22
CA MET A 88 -1.94 -4.45 -6.26
C MET A 88 -2.30 -4.05 -7.69
N SER A 89 -1.33 -4.01 -8.60
CA SER A 89 -1.52 -3.57 -9.98
C SER A 89 -1.96 -4.69 -10.94
N GLU A 90 -2.22 -5.90 -10.42
CA GLU A 90 -2.73 -7.01 -11.22
C GLU A 90 -4.05 -6.61 -11.92
N PRO A 91 -4.22 -6.88 -13.23
CA PRO A 91 -5.39 -6.41 -13.99
C PRO A 91 -6.75 -6.87 -13.46
N SER A 92 -6.78 -7.99 -12.73
CA SER A 92 -7.97 -8.52 -12.09
C SER A 92 -8.38 -7.75 -10.84
N VAL A 93 -7.49 -6.95 -10.26
CA VAL A 93 -7.72 -6.16 -9.05
C VAL A 93 -8.53 -4.92 -9.39
N ALA A 94 -9.68 -4.79 -8.74
CA ALA A 94 -10.55 -3.62 -8.86
C ALA A 94 -10.59 -2.78 -7.58
N LEU A 95 -10.29 -3.41 -6.44
CA LEU A 95 -10.30 -2.76 -5.14
C LEU A 95 -9.29 -3.42 -4.20
N ALA A 96 -8.62 -2.60 -3.40
CA ALA A 96 -7.74 -3.03 -2.32
C ALA A 96 -8.29 -2.51 -1.00
N HIS A 97 -8.50 -3.40 -0.04
CA HIS A 97 -8.85 -3.06 1.34
C HIS A 97 -7.60 -3.23 2.20
N ILE A 98 -7.13 -2.14 2.81
CA ILE A 98 -6.00 -2.14 3.72
C ILE A 98 -6.51 -1.92 5.15
N ALA A 99 -6.08 -2.77 6.07
CA ALA A 99 -6.37 -2.68 7.50
C ALA A 99 -5.05 -2.69 8.29
N GLY A 100 -4.92 -1.79 9.26
CA GLY A 100 -3.90 -1.91 10.30
C GLY A 100 -4.42 -2.82 11.41
N ASP A 101 -3.54 -3.66 11.93
CA ASP A 101 -3.73 -4.32 13.23
C ASP A 101 -3.49 -3.30 14.36
#